data_AF-A0A419GQM8-F1
#
_entry.id   AF-A0A419GQM8-F1
#
_cell.length_a   1.000
_cell.length_b   1.000
_cell.length_c   1.000
_cell.angle_alpha   90.00
_cell.angle_beta   90.00
_cell.angle_gamma   90.00
#
_symmetry.space_group_name_H-M   'P 1'
#
loop_
_entity.id
_entity.type
_entity.pdbx_description
1 polymer ?
#
loop_
_entity_poly.entity_id
_entity_poly.type
_entity_poly.pdbx_seq_one_letter_code
_entity_poly.pdbx_strand_id
1 'polypeptide(L)'
;MENGFLKKYFIGMFIGFLFGFAVIHPFSLVFQGLFLPMIKIDFKSFLHAFNRPHLPMAAFFGFFGMIVGIINVFYVNKITQKQKHIKLLEGLLPICSYCKRIRDDTGKEYGEGRWERIEDYIYRKTDTEFTHGICPECTEKAFPPRSSRSGG
;
A
#
# COMPACT_ATOMS: atom_id res chain seq x y z
N MET A 1 -7.08 3.49 5.81
CA MET A 1 -7.23 2.13 6.40
C MET A 1 -6.02 1.20 6.17
N GLU A 2 -5.03 1.53 5.32
CA GLU A 2 -3.84 0.68 5.05
C GLU A 2 -2.76 0.65 6.14
N ASN A 3 -2.64 1.70 6.98
CA ASN A 3 -1.58 1.79 7.99
C ASN A 3 -1.69 0.72 9.10
N GLY A 4 -2.86 0.08 9.23
CA GLY A 4 -3.08 -1.00 10.18
C GLY A 4 -2.58 -2.36 9.70
N PHE A 5 -2.56 -2.62 8.38
CA PHE A 5 -2.24 -3.95 7.84
C PHE A 5 -0.72 -4.17 7.75
N LEU A 6 0.01 -3.18 7.23
CA LEU A 6 1.47 -3.19 7.17
C LEU A 6 2.11 -3.21 8.57
N LYS A 7 1.53 -2.46 9.52
CA LYS A 7 1.99 -2.44 10.91
C LYS A 7 1.80 -3.81 11.58
N LYS A 8 0.67 -4.49 11.33
CA LYS A 8 0.43 -5.87 11.81
C LYS A 8 1.40 -6.88 11.19
N TYR A 9 1.71 -6.76 9.90
CA TYR A 9 2.63 -7.67 9.22
C TYR A 9 4.08 -7.51 9.69
N PHE A 10 4.57 -6.26 9.82
CA PHE A 10 5.90 -5.98 10.35
C PHE A 10 6.04 -6.40 11.81
N ILE A 11 5.02 -6.14 12.64
CA ILE A 11 5.00 -6.58 14.04
C ILE A 11 5.01 -8.11 14.12
N GLY A 12 4.23 -8.81 13.30
CA GLY A 12 4.21 -10.27 13.25
C GLY A 12 5.56 -10.87 12.81
N MET A 13 6.21 -10.26 11.81
CA MET A 13 7.53 -10.69 11.34
C MET A 13 8.62 -10.44 12.40
N PHE A 14 8.56 -9.31 13.10
CA PHE A 14 9.51 -8.96 14.15
C PHE A 14 9.32 -9.84 15.40
N ILE A 15 8.07 -10.12 15.80
CA ILE A 15 7.74 -11.05 16.87
C ILE A 15 8.18 -12.48 16.50
N GLY A 16 7.94 -12.91 15.26
CA GLY A 16 8.39 -14.22 14.77
C GLY A 16 9.91 -14.36 14.77
N PHE A 17 10.63 -13.30 14.37
CA PHE A 17 12.09 -13.27 14.43
C PHE A 17 12.61 -13.26 15.87
N LEU A 18 12.00 -12.49 16.77
CA LEU A 18 12.36 -12.47 18.20
C LEU A 18 12.05 -13.79 18.91
N PHE A 19 10.93 -14.43 18.59
CA PHE A 19 10.55 -15.73 19.15
C PHE A 19 11.44 -16.85 18.58
N GLY A 20 11.74 -16.80 17.28
CA GLY A 20 12.71 -17.67 16.63
C GLY A 20 14.10 -17.51 17.25
N PHE A 21 14.58 -16.28 17.44
CA PHE A 21 15.85 -16.02 18.12
C PHE A 21 15.80 -16.48 19.58
N ALA A 22 14.72 -16.21 20.33
CA ALA A 22 14.59 -16.62 21.73
C ALA A 22 14.55 -18.15 21.92
N VAL A 23 14.06 -18.93 20.93
CA VAL A 23 14.01 -20.40 21.00
C VAL A 23 15.24 -21.04 20.36
N ILE A 24 15.69 -20.53 19.21
CA ILE A 24 16.82 -21.08 18.44
C ILE A 24 18.17 -20.66 19.03
N HIS A 25 18.31 -19.43 19.56
CA HIS A 25 19.58 -18.95 20.11
C HIS A 25 20.03 -19.70 21.37
N PRO A 26 19.20 -19.97 22.40
CA PRO A 26 19.65 -20.80 23.52
C PRO A 26 19.93 -22.24 23.10
N PHE A 27 19.17 -22.79 22.15
CA PHE A 27 19.45 -24.10 21.59
C PHE A 27 20.79 -24.14 20.83
N SER A 28 21.10 -23.08 20.07
CA SER A 28 22.38 -22.88 19.39
C SER A 28 23.54 -22.67 20.36
N LEU A 29 23.34 -21.95 21.48
CA LEU A 29 24.36 -21.74 22.50
C LEU A 29 24.65 -23.01 23.29
N VAL A 30 23.64 -23.83 23.58
CA VAL A 30 23.81 -25.17 24.18
C VAL A 30 24.53 -26.10 23.19
N PHE A 31 24.16 -26.07 21.92
CA PHE A 31 24.84 -26.83 20.87
C PHE A 31 26.29 -26.37 20.69
N GLN A 32 26.54 -25.06 20.71
CA GLN A 32 27.88 -24.47 20.69
C GLN A 32 28.68 -24.84 21.95
N GLY A 33 28.11 -24.78 23.16
CA GLY A 33 28.81 -25.14 24.40
C GLY A 33 29.15 -26.63 24.52
N LEU A 34 28.31 -27.52 23.95
CA LEU A 34 28.51 -28.97 23.99
C LEU A 34 29.47 -29.46 22.90
N PHE A 35 29.47 -28.84 21.71
CA PHE A 35 30.28 -29.27 20.56
C PHE A 35 31.52 -28.40 20.26
N LEU A 36 31.56 -27.11 20.63
CA LEU A 36 32.69 -26.23 20.29
C LEU A 36 34.01 -26.47 21.03
N PRO A 37 34.11 -26.98 22.28
CA PRO A 37 35.43 -27.20 22.88
C PRO A 37 36.22 -28.31 22.17
N MET A 38 35.59 -29.07 21.26
CA MET A 38 36.24 -30.03 20.37
C MET A 38 36.44 -29.55 18.92
N ILE A 39 35.87 -28.41 18.51
CA ILE A 39 35.91 -27.94 17.12
C ILE A 39 36.85 -26.74 17.00
N LYS A 40 38.09 -26.99 16.57
CA LYS A 40 38.93 -25.97 15.95
C LYS A 40 38.29 -25.61 14.60
N ILE A 41 37.65 -24.44 14.49
CA ILE A 41 37.01 -24.00 13.24
C ILE A 41 38.10 -23.54 12.28
N ASP A 42 38.68 -24.48 11.55
CA ASP A 42 39.38 -24.23 10.30
C ASP A 42 38.32 -24.24 9.18
N PHE A 43 38.29 -23.21 8.33
CA PHE A 43 37.31 -23.08 7.23
C PHE A 43 37.35 -24.31 6.29
N LYS A 44 38.53 -24.94 6.19
CA LYS A 44 38.74 -26.20 5.46
C LYS A 44 38.04 -27.40 6.12
N SER A 45 38.00 -27.45 7.45
CA SER A 45 37.27 -28.46 8.23
C SER A 45 35.77 -28.23 8.24
N PHE A 46 35.30 -26.98 8.14
CA PHE A 46 33.88 -26.66 7.96
C PHE A 46 33.36 -27.14 6.59
N LEU A 47 34.14 -26.97 5.54
CA LEU A 47 33.84 -27.51 4.21
C LEU A 47 33.86 -29.06 4.17
N HIS A 48 34.76 -29.71 4.94
CA HIS A 48 34.77 -31.18 5.10
C HIS A 48 33.72 -31.70 6.09
N ALA A 49 33.20 -30.86 6.99
CA ALA A 49 32.04 -31.20 7.81
C ALA A 49 30.82 -31.41 6.91
N PHE A 50 30.78 -30.77 5.72
CA PHE A 50 29.90 -31.05 4.58
C PHE A 50 30.17 -32.37 3.82
N ASN A 51 30.66 -33.42 4.51
CA ASN A 51 30.78 -34.77 3.95
C ASN A 51 29.41 -35.47 3.83
N ARG A 52 29.31 -36.43 2.88
CA ARG A 52 28.12 -37.03 2.23
C ARG A 52 26.75 -37.10 2.97
N PRO A 53 26.61 -37.46 4.27
CA PRO A 53 25.28 -37.75 4.85
C PRO A 53 24.26 -36.59 4.99
N HIS A 54 24.67 -35.31 5.03
CA HIS A 54 23.76 -34.18 5.31
C HIS A 54 23.68 -33.15 4.18
N LEU A 55 24.38 -33.41 3.06
CA LEU A 55 24.18 -32.73 1.78
C LEU A 55 22.71 -32.73 1.30
N PRO A 56 21.91 -33.82 1.44
CA PRO A 56 20.52 -33.80 1.01
C PRO A 56 19.64 -32.87 1.86
N MET A 57 19.94 -32.75 3.16
CA MET A 57 19.20 -31.85 4.05
C MET A 57 19.52 -30.38 3.72
N ALA A 58 20.79 -30.06 3.48
CA ALA A 58 21.20 -28.73 3.07
C ALA A 58 20.64 -28.32 1.70
N ALA A 59 20.62 -29.26 0.74
CA ALA A 59 19.96 -29.05 -0.55
C ALA A 59 18.45 -28.82 -0.35
N PHE A 60 17.78 -29.62 0.47
CA PHE A 60 16.35 -29.47 0.74
C PHE A 60 16.00 -28.10 1.32
N PHE A 61 16.72 -27.65 2.34
CA PHE A 61 16.50 -26.31 2.93
C PHE A 61 16.89 -25.19 1.97
N GLY A 62 17.93 -25.37 1.14
CA GLY A 62 18.29 -24.43 0.09
C GLY A 62 17.19 -24.30 -0.97
N PHE A 63 16.66 -25.40 -1.48
CA PHE A 63 15.55 -25.41 -2.44
C PHE A 63 14.28 -24.85 -1.84
N PHE A 64 13.93 -25.24 -0.61
CA PHE A 64 12.76 -24.72 0.08
C PHE A 64 12.86 -23.21 0.31
N GLY A 65 14.02 -22.73 0.76
CA GLY A 65 14.29 -21.29 0.93
C GLY A 65 14.22 -20.53 -0.39
N MET A 66 14.76 -21.09 -1.47
CA MET A 66 14.69 -20.48 -2.80
C MET A 66 13.25 -20.41 -3.32
N ILE A 67 12.48 -21.49 -3.19
CA ILE A 67 11.07 -21.55 -3.62
C ILE A 67 10.22 -20.57 -2.81
N VAL A 68 10.36 -20.57 -1.48
CA VAL A 68 9.64 -19.64 -0.59
C VAL A 68 10.03 -18.20 -0.91
N GLY A 69 11.32 -17.92 -1.15
CA GLY A 69 11.81 -16.61 -1.57
C GLY A 69 11.17 -16.14 -2.88
N ILE A 70 11.16 -16.98 -3.91
CA ILE A 70 10.55 -16.68 -5.21
C ILE A 70 9.04 -16.42 -5.07
N ILE A 71 8.33 -17.26 -4.31
CA ILE A 71 6.89 -17.10 -4.08
C ILE A 71 6.58 -15.78 -3.35
N ASN A 72 7.36 -15.43 -2.32
CA ASN A 72 7.18 -14.18 -1.59
C ASN A 72 7.42 -12.96 -2.49
N VAL A 73 8.50 -12.96 -3.28
CA VAL A 73 8.81 -11.88 -4.23
C VAL A 73 7.68 -11.72 -5.26
N PHE A 74 7.17 -12.83 -5.80
CA PHE A 74 6.06 -12.80 -6.74
C PHE A 74 4.76 -12.28 -6.11
N TYR A 75 4.45 -12.70 -4.88
CA TYR A 75 3.25 -12.28 -4.16
C TYR A 75 3.28 -10.79 -3.81
N VAL A 76 4.42 -10.29 -3.33
CA VAL A 76 4.62 -8.85 -3.03
C VAL A 76 4.48 -8.02 -4.30
N ASN A 77 5.08 -8.44 -5.42
CA ASN A 77 4.94 -7.75 -6.70
C ASN A 77 3.48 -7.73 -7.20
N LYS A 78 2.75 -8.83 -7.04
CA LYS A 78 1.36 -8.94 -7.47
C LYS A 78 0.42 -8.06 -6.66
N ILE A 79 0.64 -7.93 -5.35
CA ILE A 79 -0.12 -6.98 -4.51
C ILE A 79 0.23 -5.54 -4.87
N THR A 80 1.52 -5.24 -5.03
CA THR A 80 1.98 -3.88 -5.35
C THR A 80 1.41 -3.37 -6.68
N GLN A 81 1.30 -4.24 -7.69
CA GLN A 81 0.65 -3.90 -8.97
C GLN A 81 -0.82 -3.47 -8.79
N LYS A 82 -1.55 -4.14 -7.89
CA LYS A 82 -2.96 -3.79 -7.60
C LYS A 82 -3.11 -2.48 -6.81
N GLN A 83 -2.07 -2.07 -6.08
CA GLN A 83 -2.11 -0.89 -5.22
C GLN A 83 -1.45 0.37 -5.81
N LYS A 84 -0.64 0.24 -6.86
CA LYS A 84 0.06 1.37 -7.50
C LYS A 84 -0.84 2.43 -8.16
N HIS A 85 -2.16 2.22 -8.17
CA HIS A 85 -3.12 3.20 -8.68
C HIS A 85 -3.88 4.01 -7.60
N ILE A 86 -3.59 3.84 -6.30
CA ILE A 86 -4.55 4.28 -5.26
C ILE A 86 -4.18 5.58 -4.52
N LYS A 87 -2.97 6.14 -4.58
CA LYS A 87 -2.62 7.26 -3.65
C LYS A 87 -2.21 8.60 -4.23
N LEU A 88 -2.00 8.72 -5.54
CA LEU A 88 -1.63 10.02 -6.13
C LEU A 88 -2.76 10.67 -6.96
N LEU A 89 -3.84 9.93 -7.28
CA LEU A 89 -4.96 10.44 -8.06
C LEU A 89 -6.26 10.62 -7.26
N GLU A 90 -6.38 10.10 -6.03
CA GLU A 90 -7.57 10.38 -5.20
C GLU A 90 -7.71 11.87 -4.82
N GLY A 91 -6.63 12.65 -4.90
CA GLY A 91 -6.67 14.11 -4.72
C GLY A 91 -6.97 14.91 -5.99
N LEU A 92 -6.89 14.29 -7.17
CA LEU A 92 -7.06 14.96 -8.47
C LEU A 92 -8.24 14.33 -9.22
N LEU A 93 -9.42 14.93 -9.06
CA LEU A 93 -10.61 14.50 -9.79
C LEU A 93 -10.45 14.83 -11.28
N PRO A 94 -10.51 13.84 -12.19
CA PRO A 94 -10.45 14.09 -13.63
C PRO A 94 -11.70 14.88 -14.07
N ILE A 95 -11.49 16.14 -14.47
CA ILE A 95 -12.52 17.04 -14.99
C ILE A 95 -12.41 17.11 -16.51
N CYS A 96 -13.53 16.99 -17.22
CA CYS A 96 -13.55 17.19 -18.67
C CYS A 96 -13.31 18.67 -18.99
N SER A 97 -12.26 18.97 -19.77
CA SER A 97 -11.93 20.35 -20.15
C SER A 97 -13.04 21.06 -20.93
N TYR A 98 -13.88 20.31 -21.65
CA TYR A 98 -14.96 20.83 -22.47
C TYR A 98 -16.25 21.06 -21.67
N CYS A 99 -16.76 20.04 -20.99
CA CYS A 99 -18.07 20.09 -20.32
C CYS A 99 -18.01 20.17 -18.78
N LYS A 100 -16.81 20.22 -18.19
CA LYS A 100 -16.55 20.32 -16.75
C LYS A 100 -17.17 19.22 -15.87
N ARG A 101 -17.72 18.14 -16.47
CA ARG A 101 -18.13 16.93 -15.75
C ARG A 101 -16.94 16.26 -15.08
N ILE A 102 -17.17 15.59 -13.96
CA ILE A 102 -16.20 14.76 -13.25
C ILE A 102 -16.37 13.31 -13.68
N ARG A 103 -15.27 12.59 -13.90
CA ARG A 103 -15.30 11.14 -14.11
C ARG A 103 -15.11 10.42 -12.78
N ASP A 104 -16.08 9.60 -12.38
CA ASP A 104 -15.98 8.76 -11.20
C ASP A 104 -15.47 7.35 -11.56
N ASP A 105 -14.18 7.14 -11.31
CA ASP A 105 -13.50 5.86 -11.45
C ASP A 105 -13.53 5.04 -10.12
N THR A 106 -14.32 5.45 -9.11
CA THR A 106 -14.40 4.74 -7.81
C THR A 106 -14.79 3.27 -8.00
N GLY A 107 -13.90 2.35 -7.61
CA GLY A 107 -14.17 0.91 -7.65
C GLY A 107 -14.15 0.31 -9.07
N LYS A 108 -13.65 1.03 -10.06
CA LYS A 108 -13.52 0.59 -11.47
C LYS A 108 -12.08 0.76 -11.95
N GLU A 109 -11.79 0.20 -13.13
CA GLU A 109 -10.52 0.47 -13.82
C GLU A 109 -10.44 1.95 -14.23
N TYR A 110 -9.25 2.54 -14.14
CA TYR A 110 -9.03 3.95 -14.43
C TYR A 110 -9.38 4.27 -15.89
N GLY A 111 -10.30 5.23 -16.11
CA GLY A 111 -10.72 5.61 -17.46
C GLY A 111 -12.09 5.10 -17.86
N GLU A 112 -12.64 4.09 -17.17
CA GLU A 112 -13.94 3.47 -17.48
C GLU A 112 -15.09 4.01 -16.62
N GLY A 113 -14.80 4.98 -15.76
CA GLY A 113 -15.78 5.68 -14.93
C GLY A 113 -16.83 6.43 -15.74
N ARG A 114 -17.99 6.65 -15.10
CA ARG A 114 -19.05 7.45 -15.69
C ARG A 114 -18.74 8.93 -15.51
N TRP A 115 -19.06 9.73 -16.53
CA TRP A 115 -19.07 11.18 -16.42
C TRP A 115 -20.37 11.68 -15.80
N GLU A 116 -20.26 12.50 -14.78
CA GLU A 116 -21.40 13.11 -14.09
C GLU A 116 -21.13 14.57 -13.76
N ARG A 117 -22.18 15.30 -13.37
CA ARG A 117 -22.03 16.69 -12.98
C ARG A 117 -21.34 16.79 -11.60
N ILE A 118 -20.70 17.92 -11.36
CA ILE A 118 -19.90 18.15 -10.16
C ILE A 118 -20.80 18.06 -8.91
N GLU A 119 -21.98 18.65 -8.99
CA GLU A 119 -22.99 18.68 -7.93
C GLU A 119 -23.44 17.27 -7.57
N ASP A 120 -23.76 16.45 -8.57
CA ASP A 120 -24.19 15.05 -8.38
C ASP A 120 -23.07 14.20 -7.73
N TYR A 121 -21.81 14.43 -8.13
CA TYR A 121 -20.64 13.75 -7.57
C TYR A 121 -20.43 14.09 -6.09
N ILE A 122 -20.43 15.38 -5.75
CA ILE A 122 -20.23 15.88 -4.39
C ILE A 122 -21.37 15.41 -3.50
N TYR A 123 -22.62 15.60 -3.92
CA TYR A 123 -23.81 15.14 -3.18
C TYR A 123 -23.68 13.68 -2.77
N ARG A 124 -23.31 12.78 -3.71
CA ARG A 124 -23.14 11.34 -3.42
C ARG A 124 -21.99 11.03 -2.47
N LYS A 125 -20.90 11.81 -2.50
CA LYS A 125 -19.68 11.52 -1.74
C LYS A 125 -19.64 12.15 -0.36
N THR A 126 -20.30 13.29 -0.16
CA THR A 126 -20.23 14.09 1.07
C THR A 126 -21.56 14.28 1.78
N ASP A 127 -22.64 13.68 1.26
CA ASP A 127 -24.00 13.75 1.84
C ASP A 127 -24.47 15.19 2.08
N THR A 128 -23.98 16.12 1.24
CA THR A 128 -24.25 17.56 1.35
C THR A 128 -25.33 17.98 0.37
N GLU A 129 -26.32 18.71 0.87
CA GLU A 129 -27.35 19.35 0.04
C GLU A 129 -26.88 20.70 -0.52
N PHE A 130 -27.23 20.97 -1.78
CA PHE A 130 -26.95 22.26 -2.43
C PHE A 130 -28.16 23.19 -2.33
N THR A 131 -27.95 24.41 -1.84
CA THR A 131 -28.93 25.49 -1.89
C THR A 131 -28.60 26.46 -3.03
N HIS A 132 -29.62 27.00 -3.69
CA HIS A 132 -29.43 28.03 -4.72
C HIS A 132 -29.45 29.42 -4.09
N GLY A 133 -28.42 30.22 -4.35
CA GLY A 133 -28.32 31.61 -3.92
C GLY A 133 -27.61 32.46 -4.99
N ILE A 134 -27.78 33.78 -4.92
CA ILE A 134 -27.08 34.73 -5.79
C ILE A 134 -26.10 35.55 -4.96
N CYS A 135 -24.84 35.63 -5.38
CA CYS A 135 -23.87 36.48 -4.69
C CYS A 135 -24.11 37.96 -5.01
N PRO A 136 -23.73 38.90 -4.12
CA PRO A 136 -23.95 40.34 -4.33
C PRO A 136 -23.39 40.86 -5.65
N GLU A 137 -22.23 40.36 -6.10
CA GLU A 137 -21.60 40.73 -7.36
C GLU A 137 -22.46 40.36 -8.59
N CYS A 138 -23.11 39.19 -8.55
CA CYS A 138 -24.01 38.76 -9.62
C CYS A 138 -25.30 39.56 -9.59
N THR A 139 -25.81 39.90 -8.40
CA THR A 139 -26.98 40.76 -8.24
C THR A 139 -26.73 42.14 -8.85
N GLU A 140 -25.58 42.75 -8.60
CA GLU A 140 -25.23 44.07 -9.13
C GLU A 140 -25.11 44.09 -10.67
N LYS A 141 -24.60 43.00 -11.26
CA LYS A 141 -24.51 42.85 -12.73
C LYS A 141 -25.85 42.58 -13.39
N ALA A 142 -26.68 41.71 -12.79
CA ALA A 142 -27.97 41.32 -13.35
C ALA A 142 -29.06 42.38 -13.11
N PHE A 143 -28.97 43.11 -11.99
CA PHE A 143 -29.89 44.16 -11.58
C PHE A 143 -29.09 45.42 -11.21
N PRO A 144 -28.45 46.08 -12.19
CA PRO A 144 -27.79 47.35 -11.92
C PRO A 144 -28.83 48.32 -11.35
N PRO A 145 -28.47 49.11 -10.33
CA PRO A 145 -29.39 50.05 -9.70
C PRO A 145 -29.99 50.92 -10.81
N ARG A 146 -31.33 50.88 -10.95
CA ARG A 146 -32.03 51.75 -11.89
C ARG A 146 -31.68 53.17 -11.48
N SER A 147 -30.92 53.88 -12.32
CA SER A 147 -30.76 55.31 -12.16
C SER A 147 -32.17 55.91 -12.16
N SER A 148 -32.57 56.47 -11.03
CA SER A 148 -33.85 57.15 -10.88
C SER A 148 -33.86 58.31 -11.87
N ARG A 149 -34.48 58.11 -13.03
CA ARG A 149 -34.90 59.19 -13.91
C ARG A 149 -35.98 59.94 -13.15
N SER A 150 -35.58 61.00 -12.44
CA SER A 150 -36.47 62.02 -11.93
C SER A 150 -37.03 62.80 -13.13
N GLY A 151 -38.16 62.34 -13.65
CA GLY A 151 -39.05 63.16 -14.48
C GLY A 151 -40.09 63.79 -13.56
N GLY A 152 -40.00 65.11 -13.40
CA GLY A 152 -40.89 65.95 -12.61
C GLY A 152 -40.39 67.38 -12.66
#